data_AF-A0A946GK44-F1
#
_entry.id   AF-A0A946GK44-F1
#
_cell.length_a   1.000
_cell.length_b   1.000
_cell.length_c   1.000
_cell.angle_alpha   90.00
_cell.angle_beta   90.00
_cell.angle_gamma   90.00
#
_symmetry.space_group_name_H-M   'P 1'
#
loop_
_entity.id
_entity.type
_entity.pdbx_description
1 polymer ?
#
loop_
_entity_poly.entity_id
_entity_poly.type
_entity_poly.pdbx_seq_one_letter_code
_entity_poly.pdbx_strand_id
1 'polypeptide(L)'
;MSPTLIIWLVFVVLAFLFVVPYVRELLNREKEVLEAHAESLEYGLYRPASLHPVVNPDQCIGTGNCVEACPENDVLGLLSGQATPVSPARCIGHGLCERSCPVNAIELVFGTSRRGVDLPRIQENFETNVPGLFVVGELGGMGLIRNAFEQGRQCIEGLQPSSKSVDVLDVLIVGCGPAGLSCAIQAVQKGLTYRVIEKDGVGGTVLNYPKKKLVMTEPMNLPGTFSMTKREYAKEELLTIWQGLVDELKINVNEEEIVLSVDKLASGYFSVRTNKGKYAARNVVLAIGRRGIPRKLQVPGETRFKVAYALKNAADFAGDDVLVVGGGDSAVEAALALSEQPKTRVILSYRKDAFFRIKPDNQFRLNKAIEKDLIQILLNTNVLEIDTDTITLSQEREPNISLRNDFVFIFAGGTLPTDFLAQCGIKIDTVFGARSRSPK
;
A
#
# COMPACT_ATOMS: atom_id res chain seq x y z
N MET A 1 3.96 -27.37 62.53
CA MET A 1 3.96 -27.76 61.10
C MET A 1 5.30 -28.39 60.78
N SER A 2 5.33 -29.53 60.08
CA SER A 2 6.61 -30.08 59.63
C SER A 2 7.27 -29.12 58.63
N PRO A 3 8.61 -29.02 58.60
CA PRO A 3 9.32 -28.22 57.60
C PRO A 3 8.90 -28.55 56.15
N THR A 4 8.56 -29.82 55.89
CA THR A 4 8.00 -30.27 54.62
C THR A 4 6.66 -29.62 54.28
N LEU A 5 5.76 -29.44 55.25
CA LEU A 5 4.46 -28.81 55.02
C LEU A 5 4.61 -27.32 54.68
N ILE A 6 5.58 -26.63 55.30
CA ILE A 6 5.89 -25.22 55.02
C ILE A 6 6.41 -25.07 53.59
N ILE A 7 7.33 -25.94 53.17
CA ILE A 7 7.90 -25.92 51.80
C ILE A 7 6.80 -26.10 50.75
N TRP A 8 5.91 -27.09 50.94
CA TRP A 8 4.79 -27.31 50.02
C TRP A 8 3.82 -26.13 49.99
N LEU A 9 3.52 -25.52 51.15
CA LEU A 9 2.59 -24.40 51.23
C LEU A 9 3.17 -23.14 50.55
N VAL A 10 4.47 -22.88 50.72
CA VAL A 10 5.17 -21.80 49.99
C VAL A 10 5.16 -22.07 48.49
N PHE A 11 5.43 -23.31 48.05
CA PHE A 11 5.38 -23.66 46.63
C PHE A 11 3.99 -23.47 46.02
N VAL A 12 2.93 -23.92 46.70
CA VAL A 12 1.54 -23.75 46.25
C VAL A 12 1.16 -22.27 46.19
N VAL A 13 1.55 -21.46 47.19
CA VAL A 13 1.28 -20.02 47.20
C VAL A 13 2.01 -19.32 46.06
N LEU A 14 3.29 -19.64 45.81
CA LEU A 14 4.06 -19.09 44.69
C LEU A 14 3.48 -19.55 43.34
N ALA A 15 3.16 -20.83 43.19
CA ALA A 15 2.52 -21.35 41.98
C ALA A 15 1.19 -20.64 41.73
N PHE A 16 0.35 -20.45 42.75
CA PHE A 16 -0.90 -19.72 42.61
C PHE A 16 -0.68 -18.25 42.23
N LEU A 17 0.31 -17.58 42.86
CA LEU A 17 0.66 -16.19 42.60
C LEU A 17 1.13 -15.93 41.16
N PHE A 18 1.79 -16.89 40.51
CA PHE A 18 2.30 -16.71 39.14
C PHE A 18 1.42 -17.38 38.07
N VAL A 19 0.96 -18.61 38.32
CA VAL A 19 0.21 -19.40 37.34
C VAL A 19 -1.20 -18.84 37.15
N VAL A 20 -1.89 -18.43 38.22
CA VAL A 20 -3.29 -17.96 38.07
C VAL A 20 -3.37 -16.65 37.30
N PRO A 21 -2.56 -15.61 37.57
CA PRO A 21 -2.54 -14.41 36.73
C PRO A 21 -2.14 -14.70 35.29
N TYR A 22 -1.14 -15.55 35.08
CA TYR A 22 -0.69 -15.94 33.74
C TYR A 22 -1.80 -16.64 32.94
N VAL A 23 -2.49 -17.62 33.54
CA VAL A 23 -3.62 -18.32 32.90
C VAL A 23 -4.78 -17.36 32.64
N ARG A 24 -5.09 -16.45 33.58
CA ARG A 24 -6.12 -15.42 33.36
C ARG A 24 -5.76 -14.51 32.20
N GLU A 25 -4.52 -14.07 32.10
CA GLU A 25 -4.06 -13.24 30.99
C GLU A 25 -4.15 -13.98 29.65
N LEU A 26 -3.76 -15.26 29.61
CA LEU A 26 -3.93 -16.10 28.42
C LEU A 26 -5.40 -16.22 27.99
N LEU A 27 -6.31 -16.51 28.93
CA LEU A 27 -7.73 -16.63 28.64
C LEU A 27 -8.34 -15.29 28.17
N ASN A 28 -7.91 -14.18 28.75
CA ASN A 28 -8.35 -12.85 28.33
C ASN A 28 -7.87 -12.52 26.91
N ARG A 29 -6.58 -12.77 26.60
CA ARG A 29 -6.05 -12.58 25.24
C ARG A 29 -6.77 -13.45 24.21
N GLU A 30 -7.03 -14.71 24.54
CA GLU A 30 -7.78 -15.60 23.64
C GLU A 30 -9.22 -15.10 23.42
N LYS A 31 -9.87 -14.57 24.46
CA LYS A 31 -11.18 -13.95 24.35
C LYS A 31 -11.17 -12.72 23.42
N GLU A 32 -10.19 -11.83 23.58
CA GLU A 32 -10.01 -10.66 22.70
C GLU A 32 -9.82 -11.08 21.23
N VAL A 33 -9.04 -12.13 20.99
CA VAL A 33 -8.83 -12.66 19.64
C VAL A 33 -10.12 -13.24 19.05
N LEU A 34 -10.92 -13.94 19.85
CA LEU A 34 -12.23 -14.46 19.43
C LEU A 34 -13.22 -13.35 19.11
N GLU A 35 -13.25 -12.28 19.92
CA GLU A 35 -14.07 -11.09 19.67
C GLU A 35 -13.65 -10.40 18.35
N ALA A 36 -12.33 -10.18 18.15
CA ALA A 36 -11.80 -9.63 16.91
C ALA A 36 -12.07 -10.53 15.70
N HIS A 37 -12.06 -11.85 15.87
CA HIS A 37 -12.40 -12.79 14.81
C HIS A 37 -13.88 -12.72 14.43
N ALA A 38 -14.78 -12.60 15.41
CA ALA A 38 -16.21 -12.41 15.17
C ALA A 38 -16.47 -11.09 14.43
N GLU A 39 -15.82 -10.00 14.87
CA GLU A 39 -15.85 -8.70 14.20
C GLU A 39 -15.36 -8.80 12.74
N SER A 40 -14.25 -9.52 12.52
CA SER A 40 -13.68 -9.77 11.19
C SER A 40 -14.64 -10.53 10.27
N LEU A 41 -15.43 -11.46 10.80
CA LEU A 41 -16.47 -12.17 10.03
C LEU A 41 -17.62 -11.24 9.65
N GLU A 42 -18.08 -10.41 10.59
CA GLU A 42 -19.17 -9.44 10.38
C GLU A 42 -18.82 -8.43 9.28
N TYR A 43 -17.63 -7.82 9.34
CA TYR A 43 -17.19 -6.85 8.33
C TYR A 43 -16.56 -7.50 7.08
N GLY A 44 -16.48 -8.83 7.02
CA GLY A 44 -15.90 -9.56 5.88
C GLY A 44 -14.38 -9.42 5.74
N LEU A 45 -13.68 -9.03 6.80
CA LEU A 45 -12.22 -8.88 6.88
C LEU A 45 -11.48 -10.22 6.96
N TYR A 46 -12.20 -11.31 7.19
CA TYR A 46 -11.65 -12.67 7.10
C TYR A 46 -11.25 -13.06 5.66
N ARG A 47 -11.76 -12.34 4.64
CA ARG A 47 -11.48 -12.64 3.23
C ARG A 47 -10.47 -11.65 2.63
N PRO A 48 -9.17 -11.98 2.60
CA PRO A 48 -8.15 -11.06 2.14
C PRO A 48 -8.31 -10.73 0.66
N ALA A 49 -8.01 -9.48 0.32
CA ALA A 49 -8.14 -8.98 -1.04
C ALA A 49 -6.92 -9.28 -1.91
N SER A 50 -5.74 -9.43 -1.30
CA SER A 50 -4.49 -9.71 -2.00
C SER A 50 -3.51 -10.49 -1.11
N LEU A 51 -2.46 -9.83 -0.63
CA LEU A 51 -1.43 -10.37 0.23
C LEU A 51 -1.96 -10.57 1.66
N HIS A 52 -1.68 -11.72 2.26
CA HIS A 52 -2.03 -12.01 3.65
C HIS A 52 -1.17 -13.14 4.23
N PRO A 53 -1.05 -13.26 5.57
CA PRO A 53 -0.33 -14.36 6.18
C PRO A 53 -1.17 -15.65 6.20
N VAL A 54 -0.50 -16.77 5.96
CA VAL A 54 -0.97 -18.12 6.22
C VAL A 54 -0.05 -18.73 7.26
N VAL A 55 -0.63 -19.40 8.25
CA VAL A 55 0.11 -20.06 9.33
C VAL A 55 -0.02 -21.57 9.17
N ASN A 56 1.10 -22.28 9.25
CA ASN A 56 1.14 -23.73 9.34
C ASN A 56 1.04 -24.16 10.81
N PRO A 57 -0.09 -24.75 11.25
CA PRO A 57 -0.28 -25.15 12.64
C PRO A 57 0.67 -26.28 13.07
N ASP A 58 1.12 -27.14 12.16
CA ASP A 58 2.02 -28.25 12.48
C ASP A 58 3.45 -27.78 12.79
N GLN A 59 3.82 -26.59 12.31
CA GLN A 59 5.12 -25.97 12.56
C GLN A 59 5.04 -24.91 13.66
N CYS A 60 3.86 -24.37 13.95
CA CYS A 60 3.70 -23.26 14.88
C CYS A 60 3.98 -23.71 16.33
N ILE A 61 5.03 -23.15 16.94
CA ILE A 61 5.39 -23.39 18.34
C ILE A 61 4.78 -22.37 19.32
N GLY A 62 3.88 -21.49 18.85
CA GLY A 62 3.09 -20.63 19.73
C GLY A 62 3.81 -19.47 20.41
N THR A 63 4.96 -19.00 19.90
CA THR A 63 5.74 -17.94 20.58
C THR A 63 5.04 -16.58 20.66
N GLY A 64 4.08 -16.29 19.78
CA GLY A 64 3.39 -14.98 19.75
C GLY A 64 4.17 -13.83 19.09
N ASN A 65 5.47 -13.96 18.81
CA ASN A 65 6.29 -12.89 18.21
C ASN A 65 5.68 -12.29 16.93
N CYS A 66 5.03 -13.11 16.12
CA CYS A 66 4.39 -12.67 14.87
C CYS A 66 3.16 -11.77 15.09
N VAL A 67 2.44 -11.97 16.19
CA VAL A 67 1.30 -11.14 16.60
C VAL A 67 1.84 -9.80 17.09
N GLU A 68 2.81 -9.82 18.00
CA GLU A 68 3.42 -8.61 18.57
C GLU A 68 4.19 -7.77 17.53
N ALA A 69 4.77 -8.41 16.51
CA ALA A 69 5.48 -7.73 15.44
C ALA A 69 4.55 -7.06 14.41
N CYS A 70 3.24 -7.34 14.43
CA CYS A 70 2.30 -6.77 13.47
C CYS A 70 1.87 -5.36 13.90
N PRO A 71 2.16 -4.30 13.12
CA PRO A 71 1.78 -2.93 13.48
C PRO A 71 0.27 -2.67 13.41
N GLU A 72 -0.49 -3.52 12.72
CA GLU A 72 -1.96 -3.44 12.65
C GLU A 72 -2.63 -4.17 13.83
N ASN A 73 -1.88 -4.94 14.62
CA ASN A 73 -2.29 -5.68 15.84
C ASN A 73 -3.36 -6.78 15.70
N ASP A 74 -4.24 -6.77 14.69
CA ASP A 74 -5.36 -7.72 14.59
C ASP A 74 -5.34 -8.63 13.35
N VAL A 75 -4.24 -8.60 12.58
CA VAL A 75 -4.09 -9.49 11.42
C VAL A 75 -3.92 -10.95 11.85
N LEU A 76 -3.15 -11.16 12.93
CA LEU A 76 -2.87 -12.47 13.55
C LEU A 76 -3.25 -12.40 15.03
N GLY A 77 -3.71 -13.51 15.59
CA GLY A 77 -3.96 -13.69 17.02
C GLY A 77 -3.48 -15.05 17.51
N LEU A 78 -3.36 -15.23 18.82
CA LEU A 78 -3.08 -16.54 19.41
C LEU A 78 -4.39 -17.21 19.83
N LEU A 79 -4.72 -18.35 19.20
CA LEU A 79 -5.84 -19.20 19.57
C LEU A 79 -5.30 -20.57 19.95
N SER A 80 -5.69 -21.07 21.13
CA SER A 80 -5.23 -22.36 21.66
C SER A 80 -3.71 -22.54 21.60
N GLY A 81 -2.97 -21.45 21.85
CA GLY A 81 -1.50 -21.45 21.83
C GLY A 81 -0.87 -21.42 20.43
N GLN A 82 -1.64 -21.24 19.35
CA GLN A 82 -1.12 -21.16 17.98
C GLN A 82 -1.48 -19.84 17.32
N ALA A 83 -0.56 -19.33 16.50
CA ALA A 83 -0.83 -18.14 15.69
C ALA A 83 -1.89 -18.48 14.62
N THR A 84 -2.93 -17.65 14.54
CA THR A 84 -4.08 -17.84 13.65
C THR A 84 -4.40 -16.53 12.94
N PRO A 85 -4.67 -16.53 11.61
CA PRO A 85 -5.18 -15.35 10.91
C PRO A 85 -6.57 -14.94 11.41
N VAL A 86 -6.67 -13.71 11.93
CA VAL A 86 -7.90 -13.15 12.52
C VAL A 86 -8.55 -12.20 11.52
N SER A 87 -7.85 -11.13 11.16
CA SER A 87 -8.25 -10.14 10.14
C SER A 87 -7.25 -10.10 8.97
N PRO A 88 -7.05 -11.20 8.21
CA PRO A 88 -6.05 -11.26 7.14
C PRO A 88 -6.23 -10.17 6.06
N ALA A 89 -7.44 -9.66 5.84
CA ALA A 89 -7.67 -8.57 4.89
C ALA A 89 -7.02 -7.23 5.28
N ARG A 90 -6.65 -7.04 6.56
CA ARG A 90 -5.93 -5.86 7.05
C ARG A 90 -4.42 -5.96 6.85
N CYS A 91 -3.92 -7.09 6.34
CA CYS A 91 -2.50 -7.24 6.09
C CYS A 91 -2.01 -6.19 5.08
N ILE A 92 -1.07 -5.36 5.52
CA ILE A 92 -0.40 -4.37 4.68
C ILE A 92 0.83 -4.93 3.94
N GLY A 93 1.19 -6.20 4.17
CA GLY A 93 2.30 -6.86 3.48
C GLY A 93 3.69 -6.40 3.90
N HIS A 94 3.87 -6.00 5.16
CA HIS A 94 5.17 -5.56 5.69
C HIS A 94 6.17 -6.72 5.90
N GLY A 95 5.66 -7.94 6.17
CA GLY A 95 6.48 -9.16 6.25
C GLY A 95 7.16 -9.43 7.59
N LEU A 96 6.94 -8.60 8.62
CA LEU A 96 7.57 -8.84 9.93
C LEU A 96 7.11 -10.16 10.55
N CYS A 97 5.84 -10.55 10.39
CA CYS A 97 5.33 -11.80 10.94
C CYS A 97 6.06 -13.04 10.37
N GLU A 98 6.36 -13.05 9.07
CA GLU A 98 7.18 -14.08 8.43
C GLU A 98 8.63 -14.03 8.97
N ARG A 99 9.25 -12.84 8.98
CA ARG A 99 10.66 -12.67 9.44
C ARG A 99 10.87 -12.96 10.93
N SER A 100 9.87 -12.68 11.78
CA SER A 100 9.95 -12.88 13.23
C SER A 100 9.66 -14.31 13.67
N CYS A 101 9.20 -15.18 12.75
CA CYS A 101 8.85 -16.55 13.06
C CYS A 101 10.13 -17.42 13.15
N PRO A 102 10.51 -17.92 14.34
CA PRO A 102 11.77 -18.67 14.50
C PRO A 102 11.77 -20.03 13.80
N VAL A 103 10.58 -20.54 13.45
CA VAL A 103 10.36 -21.87 12.88
C VAL A 103 9.79 -21.82 11.46
N ASN A 104 9.74 -20.62 10.85
CA ASN A 104 9.18 -20.41 9.49
C ASN A 104 7.75 -20.95 9.29
N ALA A 105 6.94 -20.99 10.36
CA ALA A 105 5.55 -21.44 10.29
C ALA A 105 4.61 -20.45 9.60
N ILE A 106 5.08 -19.25 9.24
CA ILE A 106 4.25 -18.19 8.65
C ILE A 106 4.80 -17.87 7.27
N GLU A 107 3.91 -17.87 6.28
CA GLU A 107 4.21 -17.41 4.93
C GLU A 107 3.23 -16.32 4.54
N LEU A 108 3.72 -15.28 3.87
CA LEU A 108 2.85 -14.34 3.18
C LEU A 108 2.48 -14.90 1.81
N VAL A 109 1.20 -14.89 1.46
CA VAL A 109 0.71 -15.40 0.16
C VAL A 109 -0.18 -14.41 -0.56
N PHE A 110 -0.18 -14.45 -1.89
CA PHE A 110 -1.04 -13.66 -2.76
C PHE A 110 -2.30 -14.42 -3.14
N GLY A 111 -3.45 -13.80 -2.86
CA GLY A 111 -4.76 -14.39 -3.17
C GLY A 111 -5.08 -15.58 -2.28
N THR A 112 -6.31 -16.06 -2.34
CA THR A 112 -6.75 -17.26 -1.61
C THR A 112 -6.95 -18.42 -2.59
N SER A 113 -7.25 -19.61 -2.06
CA SER A 113 -7.62 -20.77 -2.89
C SER A 113 -8.82 -20.53 -3.81
N ARG A 114 -9.66 -19.52 -3.51
CA ARG A 114 -10.85 -19.16 -4.30
C ARG A 114 -10.73 -17.82 -5.01
N ARG A 115 -9.78 -16.97 -4.62
CA ARG A 115 -9.63 -15.61 -5.13
C ARG A 115 -8.22 -15.38 -5.65
N GLY A 116 -8.11 -15.33 -6.98
CA GLY A 116 -6.85 -15.03 -7.64
C GLY A 116 -6.42 -13.57 -7.51
N VAL A 117 -5.13 -13.32 -7.67
CA VAL A 117 -4.54 -11.98 -7.81
C VAL A 117 -3.67 -11.96 -9.05
N ASP A 118 -3.87 -10.95 -9.89
CA ASP A 118 -3.07 -10.77 -11.10
C ASP A 118 -1.73 -10.13 -10.76
N LEU A 119 -0.64 -10.83 -11.06
CA LEU A 119 0.73 -10.37 -10.84
C LEU A 119 1.58 -10.56 -12.09
N PRO A 120 2.54 -9.66 -12.37
CA PRO A 120 3.50 -9.88 -13.42
C PRO A 120 4.37 -11.09 -13.12
N ARG A 121 4.67 -11.90 -14.14
CA ARG A 121 5.61 -13.00 -14.03
C ARG A 121 7.03 -12.46 -13.89
N ILE A 122 7.53 -12.51 -12.66
CA ILE A 122 8.88 -12.09 -12.30
C ILE A 122 9.72 -13.31 -11.90
N GLN A 123 11.05 -13.19 -11.98
CA GLN A 123 12.05 -14.12 -11.46
C GLN A 123 12.58 -13.65 -10.09
N GLU A 124 13.49 -14.38 -9.47
CA GLU A 124 14.05 -14.01 -8.15
C GLU A 124 14.83 -12.69 -8.19
N ASN A 125 15.50 -12.40 -9.31
CA ASN A 125 16.21 -11.15 -9.58
C ASN A 125 15.29 -10.00 -10.06
N PHE A 126 13.96 -10.14 -9.93
CA PHE A 126 12.95 -9.19 -10.39
C PHE A 126 12.84 -9.02 -11.92
N GLU A 127 13.57 -9.82 -12.69
CA GLU A 127 13.47 -9.84 -14.15
C GLU A 127 12.17 -10.49 -14.58
N THR A 128 11.54 -9.96 -15.62
CA THR A 128 10.30 -10.51 -16.17
C THR A 128 10.59 -11.67 -17.13
N ASN A 129 9.56 -12.14 -17.82
CA ASN A 129 9.73 -13.04 -18.97
C ASN A 129 10.37 -12.34 -20.19
N VAL A 130 10.57 -11.02 -20.16
CA VAL A 130 11.25 -10.27 -21.21
C VAL A 130 12.67 -9.96 -20.73
N PRO A 131 13.73 -10.54 -21.35
CA PRO A 131 15.09 -10.36 -20.87
C PRO A 131 15.54 -8.89 -20.83
N GLY A 132 16.09 -8.47 -19.69
CA GLY A 132 16.49 -7.10 -19.38
C GLY A 132 15.36 -6.16 -18.96
N LEU A 133 14.10 -6.64 -18.87
CA LEU A 133 12.97 -5.86 -18.37
C LEU A 133 12.62 -6.34 -16.96
N PHE A 134 12.70 -5.45 -15.98
CA PHE A 134 12.52 -5.74 -14.56
C PHE A 134 11.27 -5.03 -14.01
N VAL A 135 10.65 -5.59 -12.98
CA VAL A 135 9.52 -4.98 -12.27
C VAL A 135 9.79 -5.01 -10.77
N VAL A 136 9.75 -3.84 -10.13
CA VAL A 136 10.06 -3.69 -8.69
C VAL A 136 9.03 -2.84 -7.97
N GLY A 137 9.07 -2.91 -6.63
CA GLY A 137 8.21 -2.17 -5.74
C GLY A 137 6.84 -2.82 -5.59
N GLU A 138 5.82 -1.97 -5.52
CA GLU A 138 4.45 -2.42 -5.22
C GLU A 138 3.89 -3.40 -6.27
N LEU A 139 4.33 -3.31 -7.52
CA LEU A 139 3.95 -4.25 -8.59
C LEU A 139 4.47 -5.67 -8.38
N GLY A 140 5.60 -5.81 -7.67
CA GLY A 140 6.10 -7.10 -7.19
C GLY A 140 5.30 -7.65 -6.00
N GLY A 141 4.28 -6.90 -5.55
CA GLY A 141 3.27 -7.34 -4.60
C GLY A 141 3.51 -6.92 -3.14
N MET A 142 4.54 -6.14 -2.83
CA MET A 142 4.80 -5.67 -1.47
C MET A 142 4.78 -4.14 -1.39
N GLY A 143 3.86 -3.59 -0.60
CA GLY A 143 3.55 -2.16 -0.57
C GLY A 143 4.30 -1.32 0.44
N LEU A 144 5.15 -1.92 1.28
CA LEU A 144 5.93 -1.16 2.25
C LEU A 144 7.14 -0.46 1.59
N ILE A 145 7.41 0.79 2.00
CA ILE A 145 8.55 1.58 1.49
C ILE A 145 9.88 0.84 1.66
N ARG A 146 10.15 0.23 2.82
CA ARG A 146 11.35 -0.60 3.06
C ARG A 146 11.53 -1.73 2.05
N ASN A 147 10.45 -2.44 1.75
CA ASN A 147 10.45 -3.55 0.80
C ASN A 147 10.69 -3.04 -0.62
N ALA A 148 10.04 -1.94 -0.99
CA ALA A 148 10.25 -1.29 -2.28
C ALA A 148 11.71 -0.85 -2.45
N PHE A 149 12.31 -0.26 -1.41
CA PHE A 149 13.72 0.13 -1.40
C PHE A 149 14.65 -1.08 -1.55
N GLU A 150 14.39 -2.17 -0.82
CA GLU A 150 15.21 -3.38 -0.93
C GLU A 150 15.16 -4.01 -2.32
N GLN A 151 13.95 -4.15 -2.89
CA GLN A 151 13.80 -4.70 -4.24
C GLN A 151 14.54 -3.85 -5.28
N GLY A 152 14.47 -2.52 -5.14
CA GLY A 152 15.19 -1.61 -6.05
C GLY A 152 16.70 -1.81 -5.99
N ARG A 153 17.25 -2.05 -4.79
CA ARG A 153 18.68 -2.33 -4.58
C ARG A 153 19.09 -3.67 -5.20
N GLN A 154 18.37 -4.74 -4.86
CA GLN A 154 18.62 -6.11 -5.33
C GLN A 154 18.49 -6.24 -6.85
N CYS A 155 17.53 -5.54 -7.46
CA CYS A 155 17.33 -5.52 -8.91
C CYS A 155 18.57 -5.01 -9.67
N ILE A 156 19.23 -3.97 -9.16
CA ILE A 156 20.42 -3.37 -9.81
C ILE A 156 21.71 -4.11 -9.42
N GLU A 157 21.71 -4.84 -8.31
CA GLU A 157 22.88 -5.58 -7.81
C GLU A 157 23.46 -6.56 -8.85
N GLY A 158 22.62 -7.16 -9.70
CA GLY A 158 23.07 -8.05 -10.79
C GLY A 158 23.59 -7.34 -12.05
N LEU A 159 23.32 -6.04 -12.22
CA LEU A 159 23.68 -5.31 -13.45
C LEU A 159 25.14 -4.86 -13.44
N GLN A 160 25.76 -4.79 -14.62
CA GLN A 160 27.16 -4.40 -14.80
C GLN A 160 27.26 -3.25 -15.81
N PRO A 161 28.18 -2.28 -15.60
CA PRO A 161 28.39 -1.19 -16.55
C PRO A 161 28.91 -1.73 -17.88
N SER A 162 28.38 -1.21 -18.99
CA SER A 162 28.84 -1.57 -20.33
C SER A 162 29.74 -0.49 -20.92
N SER A 163 30.88 -0.90 -21.48
CA SER A 163 31.84 0.01 -22.13
C SER A 163 31.52 0.36 -23.59
N LYS A 164 30.39 -0.08 -24.14
CA LYS A 164 30.24 -0.26 -25.60
C LYS A 164 29.53 0.85 -26.39
N SER A 165 28.83 1.81 -25.78
CA SER A 165 28.24 2.95 -26.52
C SER A 165 27.74 4.07 -25.61
N VAL A 166 28.05 5.32 -25.96
CA VAL A 166 27.61 6.52 -25.19
C VAL A 166 26.10 6.79 -25.34
N ASP A 167 25.49 6.35 -26.44
CA ASP A 167 24.08 6.65 -26.77
C ASP A 167 23.05 5.65 -26.21
N VAL A 168 23.51 4.61 -25.50
CA VAL A 168 22.63 3.57 -24.92
C VAL A 168 22.91 3.45 -23.45
N LEU A 169 21.88 3.65 -22.63
CA LEU A 169 21.96 3.54 -21.18
C LEU A 169 22.13 2.06 -20.77
N ASP A 170 22.88 1.81 -19.71
CA ASP A 170 22.93 0.50 -19.06
C ASP A 170 21.56 0.17 -18.46
N VAL A 171 20.89 1.17 -17.85
CA VAL A 171 19.56 1.00 -17.27
C VAL A 171 18.70 2.27 -17.38
N LEU A 172 17.48 2.13 -17.86
CA LEU A 172 16.44 3.16 -17.75
C LEU A 172 15.48 2.78 -16.62
N ILE A 173 15.25 3.69 -15.68
CA ILE A 173 14.38 3.47 -14.53
C ILE A 173 13.11 4.28 -14.74
N VAL A 174 11.95 3.63 -14.68
CA VAL A 174 10.64 4.25 -14.88
C VAL A 174 9.93 4.37 -13.54
N GLY A 175 9.76 5.61 -13.07
CA GLY A 175 9.23 5.98 -11.76
C GLY A 175 10.32 6.34 -10.75
N CYS A 176 10.13 7.43 -10.02
CA CYS A 176 10.97 7.93 -8.92
C CYS A 176 10.23 7.85 -7.57
N GLY A 177 9.43 6.80 -7.40
CA GLY A 177 8.98 6.35 -6.07
C GLY A 177 10.11 5.65 -5.30
N PRO A 178 9.85 5.14 -4.08
CA PRO A 178 10.88 4.51 -3.24
C PRO A 178 11.72 3.42 -3.93
N ALA A 179 11.08 2.54 -4.72
CA ALA A 179 11.80 1.50 -5.46
C ALA A 179 12.70 2.07 -6.56
N GLY A 180 12.19 3.01 -7.35
CA GLY A 180 12.94 3.62 -8.44
C GLY A 180 14.08 4.51 -7.94
N LEU A 181 13.87 5.23 -6.83
CA LEU A 181 14.92 5.99 -6.16
C LEU A 181 16.04 5.06 -5.66
N SER A 182 15.68 3.93 -5.05
CA SER A 182 16.66 2.90 -4.66
C SER A 182 17.43 2.36 -5.85
N CYS A 183 16.76 2.04 -6.97
CA CYS A 183 17.45 1.64 -8.20
C CYS A 183 18.45 2.70 -8.67
N ALA A 184 18.06 3.98 -8.63
CA ALA A 184 18.90 5.07 -9.07
C ALA A 184 20.14 5.26 -8.17
N ILE A 185 19.95 5.17 -6.85
CA ILE A 185 21.05 5.15 -5.87
C ILE A 185 22.03 4.03 -6.19
N GLN A 186 21.52 2.81 -6.39
CA GLN A 186 22.37 1.66 -6.68
C GLN A 186 23.07 1.79 -8.03
N ALA A 187 22.42 2.39 -9.03
CA ALA A 187 23.01 2.65 -10.35
C ALA A 187 24.17 3.65 -10.25
N VAL A 188 24.03 4.72 -9.46
CA VAL A 188 25.12 5.67 -9.15
C VAL A 188 26.30 4.96 -8.51
N GLN A 189 26.05 4.17 -7.46
CA GLN A 189 27.10 3.48 -6.71
C GLN A 189 27.88 2.47 -7.56
N LYS A 190 27.22 1.87 -8.57
CA LYS A 190 27.86 0.93 -9.50
C LYS A 190 28.45 1.59 -10.75
N GLY A 191 28.33 2.91 -10.88
CA GLY A 191 28.83 3.64 -12.05
C GLY A 191 28.12 3.26 -13.35
N LEU A 192 26.84 2.87 -13.29
CA LEU A 192 26.03 2.57 -14.48
C LEU A 192 25.66 3.86 -15.20
N THR A 193 25.57 3.81 -16.52
CA THR A 193 24.88 4.87 -17.28
C THR A 193 23.37 4.69 -17.14
N TYR A 194 22.68 5.69 -16.59
CA TYR A 194 21.26 5.59 -16.30
C TYR A 194 20.49 6.89 -16.49
N ARG A 195 19.17 6.78 -16.50
CA ARG A 195 18.23 7.90 -16.38
C ARG A 195 16.97 7.43 -15.63
N VAL A 196 16.45 8.28 -14.76
CA VAL A 196 15.14 8.08 -14.13
C VAL A 196 14.11 8.94 -14.85
N ILE A 197 12.98 8.34 -15.23
CA ILE A 197 11.86 9.03 -15.87
C ILE A 197 10.68 9.00 -14.90
N GLU A 198 10.20 10.16 -14.46
CA GLU A 198 9.08 10.29 -13.52
C GLU A 198 7.96 11.15 -14.11
N LYS A 199 6.73 10.67 -13.98
CA LYS A 199 5.53 11.30 -14.54
C LYS A 199 5.16 12.57 -13.78
N ASP A 200 5.27 12.55 -12.46
CA ASP A 200 4.98 13.70 -11.60
C ASP A 200 6.33 14.26 -11.12
N GLY A 201 6.64 14.11 -9.83
CA GLY A 201 7.93 14.45 -9.23
C GLY A 201 8.42 13.40 -8.23
N VAL A 202 9.56 13.68 -7.60
CA VAL A 202 10.24 12.75 -6.68
C VAL A 202 9.31 12.30 -5.53
N GLY A 203 9.32 11.00 -5.24
CA GLY A 203 8.55 10.38 -4.15
C GLY A 203 7.31 9.59 -4.60
N GLY A 204 6.95 9.66 -5.89
CA GLY A 204 5.91 8.83 -6.51
C GLY A 204 4.57 8.89 -5.76
N THR A 205 4.04 7.74 -5.33
CA THR A 205 2.75 7.67 -4.62
C THR A 205 2.69 8.57 -3.38
N VAL A 206 3.79 8.72 -2.64
CA VAL A 206 3.86 9.52 -1.40
C VAL A 206 3.64 11.00 -1.68
N LEU A 207 4.15 11.51 -2.81
CA LEU A 207 3.98 12.91 -3.23
C LEU A 207 2.49 13.30 -3.33
N ASN A 208 1.66 12.34 -3.69
CA ASN A 208 0.23 12.53 -3.93
C ASN A 208 -0.65 12.18 -2.72
N TYR A 209 -0.07 11.97 -1.53
CA TYR A 209 -0.83 11.87 -0.29
C TYR A 209 -1.32 13.23 0.22
N PRO A 210 -2.39 13.27 1.03
CA PRO A 210 -2.78 14.48 1.74
C PRO A 210 -1.65 15.06 2.60
N LYS A 211 -1.65 16.38 2.79
CA LYS A 211 -0.71 17.08 3.67
C LYS A 211 -0.76 16.50 5.09
N LYS A 212 0.40 16.38 5.75
CA LYS A 212 0.54 15.79 7.10
C LYS A 212 0.11 14.32 7.23
N LYS A 213 -0.15 13.60 6.12
CA LYS A 213 -0.44 12.17 6.19
C LYS A 213 0.75 11.44 6.82
N LEU A 214 0.46 10.63 7.84
CA LEU A 214 1.44 9.70 8.41
C LEU A 214 1.58 8.49 7.48
N VAL A 215 2.82 8.15 7.18
CA VAL A 215 3.20 7.07 6.28
C VAL A 215 4.05 6.08 7.05
N MET A 216 3.61 4.83 7.04
CA MET A 216 4.30 3.74 7.73
C MET A 216 5.43 3.15 6.88
N THR A 217 6.53 2.81 7.54
CA THR A 217 7.69 2.14 6.97
C THR A 217 8.48 1.42 8.06
N GLU A 218 9.55 0.74 7.69
CA GLU A 218 10.53 0.22 8.64
C GLU A 218 11.82 1.06 8.61
N PRO A 219 12.57 1.09 9.72
CA PRO A 219 13.90 1.68 9.75
C PRO A 219 14.80 1.07 8.68
N MET A 220 15.59 1.90 8.01
CA MET A 220 16.55 1.48 7.00
C MET A 220 17.73 2.43 6.91
N ASN A 221 18.88 1.87 6.53
CA ASN A 221 20.07 2.65 6.23
C ASN A 221 19.93 3.24 4.83
N LEU A 222 20.10 4.55 4.74
CA LEU A 222 20.19 5.28 3.49
C LEU A 222 21.65 5.71 3.27
N PRO A 223 22.08 5.91 2.03
CA PRO A 223 23.42 6.45 1.77
C PRO A 223 23.53 7.90 2.25
N GLY A 224 24.78 8.33 2.48
CA GLY A 224 25.08 9.71 2.80
C GLY A 224 24.69 10.10 4.23
N THR A 225 24.15 11.30 4.38
CA THR A 225 23.77 11.86 5.68
C THR A 225 22.36 11.49 6.12
N PHE A 226 21.60 10.81 5.27
CA PHE A 226 20.21 10.48 5.53
C PHE A 226 20.08 9.16 6.29
N SER A 227 19.10 9.09 7.18
CA SER A 227 18.72 7.84 7.84
C SER A 227 17.23 7.80 8.07
N MET A 228 16.66 6.61 8.02
CA MET A 228 15.29 6.38 8.46
C MET A 228 15.31 5.47 9.68
N THR A 229 14.99 6.02 10.85
CA THR A 229 15.03 5.32 12.15
C THR A 229 13.66 5.08 12.77
N LYS A 230 12.63 5.83 12.33
CA LYS A 230 11.24 5.72 12.79
C LYS A 230 10.45 4.70 11.97
N ARG A 231 9.31 4.24 12.52
CA ARG A 231 8.32 3.42 11.82
C ARG A 231 7.22 4.23 11.13
N GLU A 232 7.12 5.50 11.46
CA GLU A 232 6.14 6.42 10.90
C GLU A 232 6.81 7.76 10.61
N TYR A 233 6.44 8.35 9.48
CA TYR A 233 6.89 9.67 9.06
C TYR A 233 5.73 10.49 8.54
N ALA A 234 5.79 11.79 8.75
CA ALA A 234 4.93 12.69 7.97
C ALA A 234 5.37 12.66 6.50
N LYS A 235 4.39 12.77 5.59
CA LYS A 235 4.61 12.87 4.15
C LYS A 235 5.74 13.86 3.80
N GLU A 236 5.72 15.05 4.38
CA GLU A 236 6.67 16.13 4.08
C GLU A 236 8.09 15.79 4.54
N GLU A 237 8.23 15.10 5.68
CA GLU A 237 9.51 14.60 6.18
C GLU A 237 10.10 13.58 5.21
N LEU A 238 9.29 12.63 4.71
CA LEU A 238 9.74 11.66 3.71
C LEU A 238 10.16 12.32 2.39
N LEU A 239 9.38 13.26 1.87
CA LEU A 239 9.73 13.96 0.63
C LEU A 239 11.01 14.76 0.78
N THR A 240 11.26 15.35 1.95
CA THR A 240 12.53 16.05 2.25
C THR A 240 13.72 15.08 2.20
N ILE A 241 13.58 13.88 2.78
CA ILE A 241 14.61 12.83 2.72
C ILE A 241 14.85 12.38 1.28
N TRP A 242 13.79 12.13 0.50
CA TRP A 242 13.91 11.70 -0.90
C TRP A 242 14.55 12.75 -1.80
N GLN A 243 14.12 14.01 -1.66
CA GLN A 243 14.73 15.11 -2.42
C GLN A 243 16.20 15.31 -2.02
N GLY A 244 16.50 15.27 -0.72
CA GLY A 244 17.86 15.37 -0.23
C GLY A 244 18.78 14.28 -0.79
N LEU A 245 18.29 13.04 -0.93
CA LEU A 245 19.03 11.95 -1.57
C LEU A 245 19.26 12.19 -3.06
N VAL A 246 18.25 12.71 -3.78
CA VAL A 246 18.38 13.09 -5.19
C VAL A 246 19.43 14.17 -5.37
N ASP A 247 19.44 15.18 -4.51
CA ASP A 247 20.35 16.31 -4.57
C ASP A 247 21.78 15.93 -4.17
N GLU A 248 21.96 15.21 -3.05
CA GLU A 248 23.27 14.80 -2.52
C GLU A 248 24.00 13.87 -3.50
N LEU A 249 23.28 12.91 -4.08
CA LEU A 249 23.83 11.94 -5.03
C LEU A 249 23.75 12.40 -6.49
N LYS A 250 23.22 13.60 -6.75
CA LYS A 250 23.02 14.19 -8.08
C LYS A 250 22.30 13.23 -9.03
N ILE A 251 21.22 12.62 -8.54
CA ILE A 251 20.46 11.63 -9.28
C ILE A 251 19.80 12.28 -10.49
N ASN A 252 20.03 11.72 -11.68
CA ASN A 252 19.49 12.26 -12.91
C ASN A 252 18.03 11.82 -13.12
N VAL A 253 17.11 12.70 -12.71
CA VAL A 253 15.66 12.50 -12.82
C VAL A 253 15.08 13.48 -13.83
N ASN A 254 14.36 12.96 -14.81
CA ASN A 254 13.49 13.76 -15.66
C ASN A 254 12.06 13.71 -15.11
N GLU A 255 11.61 14.81 -14.52
CA GLU A 255 10.26 14.97 -14.00
C GLU A 255 9.28 15.41 -15.10
N GLU A 256 7.98 15.27 -14.81
CA GLU A 256 6.88 15.55 -15.75
C GLU A 256 7.01 14.80 -17.10
N GLU A 257 7.66 13.64 -17.10
CA GLU A 257 7.93 12.82 -18.28
C GLU A 257 7.30 11.44 -18.14
N ILE A 258 6.36 11.13 -19.04
CA ILE A 258 5.54 9.93 -18.99
C ILE A 258 6.05 8.94 -20.03
N VAL A 259 6.41 7.72 -19.60
CA VAL A 259 6.70 6.60 -20.50
C VAL A 259 5.40 6.12 -21.15
N LEU A 260 5.42 6.07 -22.48
CA LEU A 260 4.28 5.69 -23.33
C LEU A 260 4.42 4.28 -23.91
N SER A 261 5.65 3.84 -24.23
CA SER A 261 5.92 2.46 -24.68
C SER A 261 7.35 2.03 -24.36
N VAL A 262 7.52 0.72 -24.16
CA VAL A 262 8.83 0.05 -23.97
C VAL A 262 8.88 -1.11 -24.95
N ASP A 263 9.67 -0.96 -26.00
CA ASP A 263 9.73 -1.89 -27.12
C ASP A 263 11.11 -2.55 -27.19
N LYS A 264 11.18 -3.89 -27.16
CA LYS A 264 12.43 -4.63 -27.35
C LYS A 264 12.80 -4.65 -28.83
N LEU A 265 13.94 -4.06 -29.19
CA LEU A 265 14.45 -4.03 -30.55
C LEU A 265 15.18 -5.32 -30.92
N ALA A 266 15.25 -5.62 -32.21
CA ALA A 266 16.01 -6.75 -32.75
C ALA A 266 17.52 -6.71 -32.41
N SER A 267 18.05 -5.52 -32.11
CA SER A 267 19.43 -5.34 -31.62
C SER A 267 19.66 -5.85 -30.19
N GLY A 268 18.60 -6.21 -29.46
CA GLY A 268 18.66 -6.62 -28.06
C GLY A 268 18.55 -5.47 -27.05
N TYR A 269 18.49 -4.21 -27.51
CA TYR A 269 18.21 -3.04 -26.67
C TYR A 269 16.71 -2.73 -26.60
N PHE A 270 16.32 -1.92 -25.62
CA PHE A 270 14.98 -1.35 -25.53
C PHE A 270 14.95 0.04 -26.16
N SER A 271 13.89 0.32 -26.91
CA SER A 271 13.48 1.68 -27.25
C SER A 271 12.35 2.08 -26.30
N VAL A 272 12.57 3.14 -25.53
CA VAL A 272 11.57 3.67 -24.61
C VAL A 272 11.10 5.02 -25.12
N ARG A 273 9.81 5.13 -25.41
CA ARG A 273 9.20 6.37 -25.89
C ARG A 273 8.48 7.06 -24.76
N THR A 274 8.67 8.36 -24.63
CA THR A 274 7.98 9.21 -23.65
C THR A 274 7.17 10.29 -24.36
N ASN A 275 6.46 11.12 -23.60
CA ASN A 275 5.84 12.35 -24.11
C ASN A 275 6.85 13.45 -24.47
N LYS A 276 8.11 13.36 -24.04
CA LYS A 276 9.15 14.37 -24.28
C LYS A 276 10.26 13.90 -25.23
N GLY A 277 10.43 12.59 -25.43
CA GLY A 277 11.53 12.07 -26.25
C GLY A 277 11.56 10.55 -26.40
N LYS A 278 12.75 10.04 -26.75
CA LYS A 278 13.03 8.62 -26.90
C LYS A 278 14.38 8.30 -26.28
N TYR A 279 14.49 7.13 -25.67
CA TYR A 279 15.71 6.62 -25.06
C TYR A 279 16.02 5.21 -25.58
N ALA A 280 17.31 4.89 -25.63
CA ALA A 280 17.79 3.53 -25.83
C ALA A 280 18.42 3.02 -24.54
N ALA A 281 18.06 1.81 -24.11
CA ALA A 281 18.61 1.21 -22.90
C ALA A 281 18.82 -0.30 -23.03
N ARG A 282 19.84 -0.84 -22.38
CA ARG A 282 20.07 -2.29 -22.30
C ARG A 282 19.06 -2.96 -21.40
N ASN A 283 18.82 -2.34 -20.25
CA ASN A 283 17.87 -2.79 -19.25
C ASN A 283 16.82 -1.70 -18.98
N VAL A 284 15.61 -2.10 -18.63
CA VAL A 284 14.54 -1.20 -18.19
C VAL A 284 13.98 -1.72 -16.88
N VAL A 285 13.85 -0.85 -15.88
CA VAL A 285 13.23 -1.17 -14.60
C VAL A 285 11.92 -0.42 -14.47
N LEU A 286 10.82 -1.16 -14.35
CA LEU A 286 9.49 -0.60 -14.12
C LEU A 286 9.22 -0.51 -12.61
N ALA A 287 9.35 0.70 -12.06
CA ALA A 287 9.13 1.03 -10.66
C ALA A 287 7.89 1.93 -10.47
N ILE A 288 6.84 1.68 -11.27
CA ILE A 288 5.67 2.57 -11.43
C ILE A 288 4.56 2.41 -10.36
N GLY A 289 4.72 1.47 -9.41
CA GLY A 289 3.75 1.21 -8.34
C GLY A 289 2.40 0.63 -8.80
N ARG A 290 1.47 0.39 -7.86
CA ARG A 290 0.11 -0.13 -8.18
C ARG A 290 -0.97 0.93 -8.20
N ARG A 291 -0.69 2.16 -7.76
CA ARG A 291 -1.66 3.27 -7.79
C ARG A 291 -2.28 3.42 -9.19
N GLY A 292 -1.49 3.11 -10.22
CA GLY A 292 -1.94 3.03 -11.59
C GLY A 292 -2.73 4.27 -12.00
N ILE A 293 -3.73 4.08 -12.85
CA ILE A 293 -4.64 5.15 -13.26
C ILE A 293 -5.85 5.09 -12.32
N PRO A 294 -6.21 6.20 -11.63
CA PRO A 294 -7.43 6.25 -10.84
C PRO A 294 -8.62 5.80 -11.68
N ARG A 295 -9.50 4.96 -11.12
CA ARG A 295 -10.70 4.50 -11.82
C ARG A 295 -11.57 5.70 -12.13
N LYS A 296 -11.91 5.81 -13.40
CA LYS A 296 -12.87 6.78 -13.91
C LYS A 296 -14.29 6.26 -13.67
N LEU A 297 -15.21 7.16 -13.35
CA LEU A 297 -16.63 6.87 -13.22
C LEU A 297 -17.30 6.71 -14.59
N GLN A 298 -16.69 7.25 -15.65
CA GLN A 298 -17.18 7.24 -17.03
C GLN A 298 -18.56 7.91 -17.16
N VAL A 299 -18.75 9.01 -16.43
CA VAL A 299 -19.99 9.79 -16.40
C VAL A 299 -19.82 11.11 -17.15
N PRO A 300 -20.90 11.65 -17.75
CA PRO A 300 -20.89 13.00 -18.31
C PRO A 300 -20.37 14.03 -17.28
N GLY A 301 -19.44 14.88 -17.73
CA GLY A 301 -18.85 15.94 -16.91
C GLY A 301 -17.69 15.53 -15.99
N GLU A 302 -17.26 14.27 -16.00
CA GLU A 302 -16.11 13.81 -15.19
C GLU A 302 -14.78 14.52 -15.53
N THR A 303 -14.64 15.06 -16.74
CA THR A 303 -13.43 15.79 -17.18
C THR A 303 -13.41 17.27 -16.79
N ARG A 304 -14.41 17.75 -16.04
CA ARG A 304 -14.47 19.15 -15.58
C ARG A 304 -13.38 19.46 -14.56
N PHE A 305 -13.00 20.73 -14.47
CA PHE A 305 -11.91 21.20 -13.59
C PHE A 305 -12.18 20.96 -12.09
N LYS A 306 -13.46 20.84 -11.69
CA LYS A 306 -13.89 20.58 -10.32
C LYS A 306 -13.73 19.12 -9.87
N VAL A 307 -13.33 18.22 -10.78
CA VAL A 307 -13.18 16.80 -10.50
C VAL A 307 -11.72 16.45 -10.26
N ALA A 308 -11.43 15.88 -9.08
CA ALA A 308 -10.10 15.48 -8.67
C ALA A 308 -10.06 14.01 -8.20
N TYR A 309 -8.89 13.38 -8.34
CA TYR A 309 -8.66 11.97 -7.93
C TYR A 309 -7.64 11.86 -6.78
N ALA A 310 -7.34 13.00 -6.16
CA ALA A 310 -6.45 13.12 -5.03
C ALA A 310 -6.78 14.40 -4.27
N LEU A 311 -6.82 14.31 -2.93
CA LEU A 311 -6.90 15.47 -2.06
C LEU A 311 -5.50 15.79 -1.54
N LYS A 312 -4.91 16.89 -1.99
CA LYS A 312 -3.56 17.32 -1.55
C LYS A 312 -3.62 18.14 -0.27
N ASN A 313 -4.53 19.10 -0.19
CA ASN A 313 -4.71 19.98 0.96
C ASN A 313 -6.21 20.26 1.15
N ALA A 314 -6.76 19.85 2.29
CA ALA A 314 -8.19 20.06 2.58
C ALA A 314 -8.53 21.54 2.77
N ALA A 315 -7.61 22.32 3.34
CA ALA A 315 -7.82 23.74 3.64
C ALA A 315 -8.11 24.62 2.41
N ASP A 316 -7.74 24.15 1.21
CA ASP A 316 -8.03 24.86 -0.04
C ASP A 316 -9.53 24.85 -0.39
N PHE A 317 -10.32 23.99 0.27
CA PHE A 317 -11.76 23.79 0.03
C PHE A 317 -12.63 24.31 1.18
N ALA A 318 -12.09 25.25 1.96
CA ALA A 318 -12.81 25.88 3.07
C ALA A 318 -13.99 26.71 2.53
N GLY A 319 -15.21 26.37 2.95
CA GLY A 319 -16.44 27.04 2.50
C GLY A 319 -17.14 26.42 1.30
N ASP A 320 -16.58 25.36 0.70
CA ASP A 320 -17.12 24.72 -0.49
C ASP A 320 -18.10 23.57 -0.18
N ASP A 321 -18.99 23.27 -1.13
CA ASP A 321 -19.82 22.08 -1.18
C ASP A 321 -19.08 20.93 -1.87
N VAL A 322 -18.59 19.95 -1.12
CA VAL A 322 -17.71 18.89 -1.63
C VAL A 322 -18.38 17.52 -1.60
N LEU A 323 -18.34 16.82 -2.74
CA LEU A 323 -18.72 15.40 -2.86
C LEU A 323 -17.45 14.55 -2.84
N VAL A 324 -17.41 13.55 -1.95
CA VAL A 324 -16.39 12.51 -1.94
C VAL A 324 -17.04 11.19 -2.38
N VAL A 325 -16.51 10.55 -3.41
CA VAL A 325 -17.04 9.30 -3.97
C VAL A 325 -16.10 8.15 -3.61
N GLY A 326 -16.58 7.18 -2.83
CA GLY A 326 -15.83 5.98 -2.48
C GLY A 326 -16.15 5.44 -1.08
N GLY A 327 -15.73 4.20 -0.83
CA GLY A 327 -15.98 3.52 0.46
C GLY A 327 -14.78 2.77 1.03
N GLY A 328 -13.57 3.18 0.65
CA GLY A 328 -12.32 2.72 1.26
C GLY A 328 -11.69 3.80 2.12
N ASP A 329 -10.60 3.47 2.83
CA ASP A 329 -9.93 4.40 3.76
C ASP A 329 -9.58 5.74 3.11
N SER A 330 -9.10 5.77 1.87
CA SER A 330 -8.76 7.02 1.19
C SER A 330 -9.94 7.98 1.02
N ALA A 331 -11.16 7.44 0.80
CA ALA A 331 -12.36 8.26 0.69
C ALA A 331 -12.76 8.81 2.07
N VAL A 332 -12.72 7.96 3.10
CA VAL A 332 -13.09 8.33 4.48
C VAL A 332 -12.10 9.33 5.07
N GLU A 333 -10.78 9.10 4.91
CA GLU A 333 -9.74 10.04 5.33
C GLU A 333 -9.90 11.40 4.65
N ALA A 334 -10.23 11.43 3.36
CA ALA A 334 -10.46 12.67 2.63
C ALA A 334 -11.72 13.41 3.13
N ALA A 335 -12.82 12.68 3.31
CA ALA A 335 -14.07 13.24 3.84
C ALA A 335 -13.88 13.83 5.25
N LEU A 336 -13.19 13.10 6.13
CA LEU A 336 -12.84 13.58 7.47
C LEU A 336 -12.00 14.86 7.41
N ALA A 337 -10.92 14.86 6.61
CA ALA A 337 -10.05 16.03 6.49
C ALA A 337 -10.77 17.27 5.94
N LEU A 338 -11.70 17.08 4.98
CA LEU A 338 -12.56 18.15 4.44
C LEU A 338 -13.58 18.63 5.47
N SER A 339 -14.14 17.72 6.28
CA SER A 339 -15.16 18.06 7.29
C SER A 339 -14.62 18.88 8.46
N GLU A 340 -13.30 18.84 8.68
CA GLU A 340 -12.61 19.67 9.67
C GLU A 340 -12.41 21.12 9.19
N GLN A 341 -12.69 21.42 7.91
CA GLN A 341 -12.52 22.75 7.34
C GLN A 341 -13.72 23.66 7.63
N PRO A 342 -13.48 24.96 7.88
CA PRO A 342 -14.55 25.87 8.27
C PRO A 342 -15.56 26.06 7.14
N LYS A 343 -16.84 25.92 7.45
CA LYS A 343 -17.99 26.14 6.55
C LYS A 343 -18.02 25.21 5.32
N THR A 344 -17.26 24.12 5.31
CA THR A 344 -17.26 23.15 4.21
C THR A 344 -18.37 22.13 4.43
N ARG A 345 -19.23 21.92 3.41
CA ARG A 345 -20.25 20.87 3.45
C ARG A 345 -19.71 19.64 2.74
N VAL A 346 -19.64 18.51 3.45
CA VAL A 346 -19.07 17.26 2.91
C VAL A 346 -20.15 16.20 2.76
N ILE A 347 -20.28 15.67 1.56
CA ILE A 347 -21.13 14.52 1.26
C ILE A 347 -20.26 13.33 0.86
N LEU A 348 -20.33 12.23 1.60
CA LEU A 348 -19.66 10.97 1.28
C LEU A 348 -20.64 10.02 0.59
N SER A 349 -20.44 9.80 -0.70
CA SER A 349 -21.28 8.94 -1.54
C SER A 349 -20.61 7.58 -1.76
N TYR A 350 -21.35 6.50 -1.51
CA TYR A 350 -20.87 5.15 -1.74
C TYR A 350 -21.95 4.24 -2.33
N ARG A 351 -21.56 3.48 -3.35
CA ARG A 351 -22.45 2.60 -4.13
C ARG A 351 -23.01 1.38 -3.39
N LYS A 352 -22.54 1.11 -2.18
CA LYS A 352 -23.00 -0.03 -1.37
C LYS A 352 -23.80 0.47 -0.18
N ASP A 353 -24.44 -0.48 0.49
CA ASP A 353 -25.24 -0.35 1.69
C ASP A 353 -24.43 -0.19 2.98
N ALA A 354 -23.15 -0.55 2.99
CA ALA A 354 -22.26 -0.37 4.14
C ALA A 354 -20.78 -0.28 3.74
N PHE A 355 -19.96 0.29 4.63
CA PHE A 355 -18.49 0.30 4.49
C PHE A 355 -17.93 -1.04 4.98
N PHE A 356 -17.18 -1.76 4.12
CA PHE A 356 -16.64 -3.10 4.43
C PHE A 356 -15.11 -3.14 4.52
N ARG A 357 -14.45 -2.03 4.20
CA ARG A 357 -13.00 -2.01 3.91
C ARG A 357 -12.25 -0.93 4.65
N ILE A 358 -12.90 -0.25 5.59
CA ILE A 358 -12.28 0.86 6.30
C ILE A 358 -11.75 0.38 7.64
N LYS A 359 -10.62 0.95 8.08
CA LYS A 359 -10.02 0.64 9.36
C LYS A 359 -10.95 1.05 10.52
N PRO A 360 -10.95 0.35 11.66
CA PRO A 360 -11.81 0.69 12.80
C PRO A 360 -11.64 2.11 13.31
N ASP A 361 -10.41 2.62 13.36
CA ASP A 361 -10.17 4.01 13.77
C ASP A 361 -10.85 4.99 12.81
N ASN A 362 -10.74 4.76 11.50
CA ASN A 362 -11.43 5.55 10.49
C ASN A 362 -12.96 5.41 10.59
N GLN A 363 -13.47 4.19 10.84
CA GLN A 363 -14.90 3.95 11.07
C GLN A 363 -15.40 4.72 12.30
N PHE A 364 -14.68 4.65 13.41
CA PHE A 364 -15.01 5.34 14.65
C PHE A 364 -15.02 6.85 14.48
N ARG A 365 -13.99 7.40 13.82
CA ARG A 365 -13.90 8.83 13.49
C ARG A 365 -15.01 9.27 12.55
N LEU A 366 -15.33 8.46 11.54
CA LEU A 366 -16.44 8.71 10.62
C LEU A 366 -17.77 8.74 11.37
N ASN A 367 -18.07 7.75 12.21
CA ASN A 367 -19.30 7.71 13.01
C ASN A 367 -19.44 8.96 13.88
N LYS A 368 -18.37 9.38 14.55
CA LYS A 368 -18.35 10.64 15.32
C LYS A 368 -18.57 11.88 14.48
N ALA A 369 -18.09 11.91 13.23
CA ALA A 369 -18.30 13.03 12.33
C ALA A 369 -19.77 13.08 11.85
N ILE A 370 -20.39 11.93 11.61
CA ILE A 370 -21.82 11.83 11.29
C ILE A 370 -22.67 12.30 12.46
N GLU A 371 -22.39 11.83 13.68
CA GLU A 371 -23.12 12.22 14.91
C GLU A 371 -23.08 13.73 15.17
N LYS A 372 -22.06 14.43 14.65
CA LYS A 372 -21.88 15.88 14.76
C LYS A 372 -22.41 16.65 13.54
N ASP A 373 -23.09 15.98 12.62
CA ASP A 373 -23.58 16.53 11.34
C ASP A 373 -22.46 17.17 10.48
N LEU A 374 -21.21 16.72 10.64
CA LEU A 374 -20.07 17.23 9.87
C LEU A 374 -19.96 16.58 8.48
N ILE A 375 -20.46 15.35 8.35
CA ILE A 375 -20.45 14.58 7.10
C ILE A 375 -21.83 13.98 6.87
N GLN A 376 -22.42 14.30 5.72
CA GLN A 376 -23.61 13.60 5.25
C GLN A 376 -23.19 12.35 4.46
N ILE A 377 -23.76 11.19 4.78
CA ILE A 377 -23.48 9.95 4.05
C ILE A 377 -24.66 9.60 3.14
N LEU A 378 -24.34 9.27 1.89
CA LEU A 378 -25.28 8.72 0.91
C LEU A 378 -24.81 7.32 0.51
N LEU A 379 -25.56 6.30 0.93
CA LEU A 379 -25.32 4.90 0.60
C LEU A 379 -26.22 4.45 -0.54
N ASN A 380 -25.85 3.37 -1.22
CA ASN A 380 -26.54 2.87 -2.41
C ASN A 380 -26.70 3.94 -3.50
N THR A 381 -25.69 4.82 -3.63
CA THR A 381 -25.69 5.90 -4.61
C THR A 381 -24.58 5.79 -5.64
N ASN A 382 -24.89 6.14 -6.90
CA ASN A 382 -23.89 6.27 -7.96
C ASN A 382 -24.01 7.66 -8.60
N VAL A 383 -22.87 8.27 -8.94
CA VAL A 383 -22.88 9.49 -9.73
C VAL A 383 -23.37 9.17 -11.14
N LEU A 384 -24.34 9.93 -11.63
CA LEU A 384 -24.84 9.83 -13.00
C LEU A 384 -24.27 10.93 -13.90
N GLU A 385 -24.15 12.15 -13.38
CA GLU A 385 -23.71 13.31 -14.13
C GLU A 385 -23.09 14.37 -13.20
N ILE A 386 -22.06 15.07 -13.69
CA ILE A 386 -21.41 16.18 -13.02
C ILE A 386 -21.56 17.44 -13.88
N ASP A 387 -22.41 18.37 -13.43
CA ASP A 387 -22.55 19.67 -14.06
C ASP A 387 -21.67 20.73 -13.36
N THR A 388 -21.78 21.97 -13.82
CA THR A 388 -20.98 23.11 -13.38
C THR A 388 -21.19 23.39 -11.89
N ASP A 389 -22.45 23.49 -11.46
CA ASP A 389 -22.82 23.84 -10.08
C ASP A 389 -23.57 22.71 -9.34
N THR A 390 -23.89 21.63 -10.04
CA THR A 390 -24.70 20.53 -9.52
C THR A 390 -24.12 19.16 -9.87
N ILE A 391 -24.48 18.17 -9.07
CA ILE A 391 -24.23 16.75 -9.32
C ILE A 391 -25.55 16.00 -9.29
N THR A 392 -25.68 14.98 -10.13
CA THR A 392 -26.84 14.09 -10.13
C THR A 392 -26.41 12.71 -9.67
N LEU A 393 -27.05 12.21 -8.62
CA LEU A 393 -26.83 10.88 -8.05
C LEU A 393 -28.06 10.00 -8.29
N SER A 394 -27.85 8.75 -8.70
CA SER A 394 -28.89 7.73 -8.61
C SER A 394 -28.99 7.19 -7.20
N GLN A 395 -30.20 6.82 -6.80
CA GLN A 395 -30.49 6.06 -5.59
C GLN A 395 -31.21 4.77 -5.97
N GLU A 396 -30.96 3.69 -5.23
CA GLU A 396 -31.68 2.45 -5.44
C GLU A 396 -33.14 2.60 -4.98
N ARG A 397 -34.10 2.43 -5.89
CA ARG A 397 -35.56 2.47 -5.65
C ARG A 397 -36.13 3.84 -5.23
N GLU A 398 -35.35 4.90 -5.39
CA GLU A 398 -35.76 6.28 -5.13
C GLU A 398 -35.48 7.16 -6.36
N PRO A 399 -36.14 8.33 -6.51
CA PRO A 399 -35.81 9.27 -7.55
C PRO A 399 -34.36 9.76 -7.44
N ASN A 400 -33.76 10.14 -8.57
CA ASN A 400 -32.41 10.69 -8.58
C ASN A 400 -32.35 11.99 -7.75
N ILE A 401 -31.25 12.16 -7.02
CA ILE A 401 -30.98 13.38 -6.25
C ILE A 401 -30.12 14.31 -7.10
N SER A 402 -30.51 15.58 -7.20
CA SER A 402 -29.64 16.64 -7.68
C SER A 402 -29.18 17.50 -6.49
N LEU A 403 -27.88 17.70 -6.35
CA LEU A 403 -27.27 18.44 -5.24
C LEU A 403 -26.39 19.56 -5.79
N ARG A 404 -26.44 20.72 -5.13
CA ARG A 404 -25.43 21.76 -5.34
C ARG A 404 -24.06 21.25 -4.90
N ASN A 405 -23.05 21.50 -5.71
CA ASN A 405 -21.71 21.01 -5.50
C ASN A 405 -20.68 21.92 -6.17
N ASP A 406 -19.59 22.22 -5.49
CA ASP A 406 -18.47 23.01 -6.00
C ASP A 406 -17.29 22.12 -6.43
N PHE A 407 -17.02 21.02 -5.71
CA PHE A 407 -15.92 20.09 -6.02
C PHE A 407 -16.27 18.61 -5.82
N VAL A 408 -15.68 17.73 -6.65
CA VAL A 408 -15.87 16.28 -6.57
C VAL A 408 -14.52 15.57 -6.44
N PHE A 409 -14.36 14.76 -5.39
CA PHE A 409 -13.22 13.87 -5.22
C PHE A 409 -13.60 12.42 -5.45
N ILE A 410 -12.94 11.77 -6.42
CA ILE A 410 -13.22 10.39 -6.80
C ILE A 410 -12.14 9.46 -6.25
N PHE A 411 -12.51 8.64 -5.27
CA PHE A 411 -11.70 7.60 -4.65
C PHE A 411 -12.30 6.19 -4.91
N ALA A 412 -12.55 5.88 -6.18
CA ALA A 412 -13.10 4.59 -6.63
C ALA A 412 -12.05 3.45 -6.71
N GLY A 413 -10.82 3.69 -6.25
CA GLY A 413 -9.65 2.82 -6.40
C GLY A 413 -8.88 3.08 -7.69
N GLY A 414 -7.78 2.35 -7.89
CA GLY A 414 -6.98 2.39 -9.13
C GLY A 414 -7.16 1.12 -9.96
N THR A 415 -6.89 1.21 -11.26
CA THR A 415 -6.61 0.02 -12.09
C THR A 415 -5.11 -0.25 -12.06
N LEU A 416 -4.73 -1.51 -11.88
CA LEU A 416 -3.35 -1.92 -12.06
C LEU A 416 -2.92 -1.59 -13.50
N PRO A 417 -1.64 -1.24 -13.75
CA PRO A 417 -1.14 -0.94 -15.09
C PRO A 417 -0.95 -2.21 -15.93
N THR A 418 -1.88 -3.18 -15.85
CA THR A 418 -1.79 -4.48 -16.51
C THR A 418 -1.68 -4.35 -18.03
N ASP A 419 -2.44 -3.44 -18.63
CA ASP A 419 -2.43 -3.22 -20.08
C ASP A 419 -1.07 -2.68 -20.54
N PHE A 420 -0.48 -1.77 -19.77
CA PHE A 420 0.86 -1.26 -20.04
C PHE A 420 1.91 -2.37 -19.89
N LEU A 421 1.85 -3.18 -18.84
CA LEU A 421 2.76 -4.31 -18.65
C LEU A 421 2.64 -5.32 -19.80
N ALA A 422 1.42 -5.63 -20.24
CA ALA A 422 1.14 -6.51 -21.36
C ALA A 422 1.68 -5.95 -22.69
N GLN A 423 1.53 -4.64 -22.92
CA GLN A 423 2.11 -3.96 -24.09
C GLN A 423 3.65 -4.05 -24.11
N CYS A 424 4.30 -4.03 -22.93
CA CYS A 424 5.74 -4.27 -22.80
C CYS A 424 6.14 -5.75 -22.98
N GLY A 425 5.19 -6.65 -23.24
CA GLY A 425 5.41 -8.09 -23.42
C GLY A 425 5.49 -8.89 -22.11
N ILE A 426 5.16 -8.28 -20.97
CA ILE A 426 5.18 -8.95 -19.67
C ILE A 426 3.92 -9.81 -19.54
N LYS A 427 4.13 -11.10 -19.23
CA LYS A 427 3.04 -12.04 -18.92
C LYS A 427 2.50 -11.76 -17.53
N ILE A 428 1.19 -11.78 -17.41
CA ILE A 428 0.48 -11.59 -16.15
C ILE A 428 -0.16 -12.94 -15.79
N ASP A 429 0.17 -13.44 -14.60
CA ASP A 429 -0.37 -14.68 -14.07
C ASP A 429 -1.37 -14.37 -12.95
N THR A 430 -2.52 -15.04 -12.98
CA THR A 430 -3.44 -15.03 -11.84
C THR A 430 -3.00 -16.10 -10.84
N VAL A 431 -2.52 -15.67 -9.67
CA VAL A 431 -2.02 -16.58 -8.62
C VAL A 431 -3.06 -16.82 -7.53
N PHE A 432 -3.12 -18.05 -7.03
CA PHE A 432 -4.06 -18.49 -5.98
C PHE A 432 -3.26 -19.05 -4.78
N GLY A 433 -3.04 -18.22 -3.76
CA GLY A 433 -2.28 -18.62 -2.58
C GLY A 433 -0.78 -18.82 -2.84
N ALA A 434 -0.22 -18.15 -3.85
CA ALA A 434 1.21 -18.26 -4.14
C ALA A 434 2.04 -17.48 -3.12
N ARG A 435 3.17 -18.06 -2.69
CA ARG A 435 4.08 -17.42 -1.74
C ARG A 435 4.60 -16.07 -2.25
N SER A 436 4.55 -15.08 -1.36
CA SER A 436 5.15 -13.77 -1.57
C SER A 436 6.66 -13.83 -1.49
N ARG A 437 7.31 -13.09 -2.37
CA ARG A 437 8.77 -13.03 -2.46
C ARG A 437 9.28 -11.93 -1.55
N SER A 438 9.11 -12.11 -0.25
CA SER A 438 9.62 -11.18 0.77
C SER A 438 11.13 -11.01 0.61
N PRO A 439 11.68 -9.78 0.58
CA PRO A 439 13.11 -9.59 0.53
C PRO A 439 13.65 -10.08 1.88
N LYS A 440 14.65 -10.96 1.86
CA LYS A 440 15.29 -11.44 3.09
C LYS A 440 16.16 -10.37 3.72
#